data_AF-A0A523U6S7-F1
#
_entry.id   AF-A0A523U6S7-F1
#
_cell.length_a   1.000
_cell.length_b   1.000
_cell.length_c   1.000
_cell.angle_alpha   90.00
_cell.angle_beta   90.00
_cell.angle_gamma   90.00
#
_symmetry.space_group_name_H-M   'P 1'
#
loop_
_entity.id
_entity.type
_entity.pdbx_description
1 polymer ?
#
loop_
_entity_poly.entity_id
_entity_poly.type
_entity_poly.pdbx_seq_one_letter_code
_entity_poly.pdbx_strand_id
1 'polypeptide(L)'
;MFKSEEFINLAKSSFNCVKIDVINPKTRDFVMKYRPSIGIIIINDEEEEIGRYTWNPSKTDKVMEALKAIVGLKDKIAAAAKDDGKEADITAMLDLVETYLLIEQVGKAIDTLGKVAENEKLKGDNKLRAKACYLTGKANLMKRVFKKACEAFEETAGIDKDGLLGYKFKLQYEYAQVLVRLKKFKDAHEALKLFIEKCKKDDNIIAAEFYMGLVLYNMNKKEEAVDSWIDFILKHENHPLAKAAENYASFVGKQIDKEEKQAKKQEKKEEAKPEKKVEAKPEKKVEAKPEKEIEKKEKK
;
A
#
# COMPACT_ATOMS: atom_id res chain seq x y z
N MET A 1 -4.25 -20.17 29.12
CA MET A 1 -3.21 -21.08 28.59
C MET A 1 -3.20 -20.97 27.08
N PHE A 2 -2.05 -21.16 26.43
CA PHE A 2 -1.98 -21.23 24.96
C PHE A 2 -2.52 -22.59 24.50
N LYS A 3 -3.54 -22.60 23.63
CA LYS A 3 -4.11 -23.85 23.07
C LYS A 3 -3.26 -24.37 21.92
N SER A 4 -2.03 -24.80 22.22
CA SER A 4 -1.08 -25.33 21.23
C SER A 4 -1.70 -26.42 20.36
N GLU A 5 -2.38 -27.38 20.97
CA GLU A 5 -2.92 -28.55 20.28
C GLU A 5 -4.14 -28.23 19.39
N GLU A 6 -5.06 -27.36 19.84
CA GLU A 6 -6.16 -26.88 18.98
C GLU A 6 -5.61 -26.08 17.79
N PHE A 7 -4.60 -25.22 18.02
CA PHE A 7 -3.95 -24.47 16.94
C PHE A 7 -3.23 -25.40 15.95
N ILE A 8 -2.43 -26.36 16.45
CA ILE A 8 -1.65 -27.29 15.63
C ILE A 8 -2.58 -28.14 14.77
N ASN A 9 -3.57 -28.81 15.37
CA ASN A 9 -4.49 -29.68 14.64
C ASN A 9 -5.30 -28.90 13.61
N LEU A 10 -5.75 -27.69 13.96
CA LEU A 10 -6.48 -26.83 13.04
C LEU A 10 -5.58 -26.37 11.87
N ALA A 11 -4.35 -25.93 12.13
CA ALA A 11 -3.40 -25.55 11.09
C ALA A 11 -3.03 -26.72 10.17
N LYS A 12 -2.93 -27.96 10.70
CA LYS A 12 -2.78 -29.17 9.88
C LYS A 12 -3.90 -29.32 8.86
N SER A 13 -5.16 -29.25 9.29
CA SER A 13 -6.33 -29.29 8.40
C SER A 13 -6.42 -28.07 7.46
N SER A 14 -6.08 -26.87 7.93
CA SER A 14 -6.11 -25.64 7.13
C SER A 14 -5.10 -25.67 5.98
N PHE A 15 -3.96 -26.35 6.12
CA PHE A 15 -2.86 -26.25 5.14
C PHE A 15 -2.43 -27.54 4.46
N ASN A 16 -2.92 -28.71 4.90
CA ASN A 16 -2.40 -30.02 4.49
C ASN A 16 -0.89 -30.07 4.83
N CYS A 17 -0.56 -30.05 6.12
CA CYS A 17 0.82 -30.07 6.60
C CYS A 17 1.04 -31.20 7.61
N VAL A 18 2.15 -31.92 7.45
CA VAL A 18 2.52 -33.04 8.34
C VAL A 18 3.06 -32.49 9.66
N LYS A 19 3.87 -31.43 9.57
CA LYS A 19 4.72 -30.93 10.65
C LYS A 19 4.59 -29.42 10.83
N ILE A 20 4.60 -29.00 12.09
CA ILE A 20 4.55 -27.60 12.51
C ILE A 20 5.66 -27.41 13.53
N ASP A 21 6.74 -26.75 13.14
CA ASP A 21 7.89 -26.50 14.01
C ASP A 21 7.75 -25.14 14.71
N VAL A 22 7.77 -25.19 16.04
CA VAL A 22 7.62 -24.03 16.92
C VAL A 22 9.00 -23.50 17.28
N ILE A 23 9.47 -22.51 16.51
CA ILE A 23 10.73 -21.81 16.76
C ILE A 23 10.57 -20.92 18.00
N ASN A 24 11.09 -21.43 19.12
CA ASN A 24 11.30 -20.67 20.34
C ASN A 24 12.48 -19.70 20.11
N PRO A 25 12.29 -18.36 20.22
CA PRO A 25 13.34 -17.38 19.90
C PRO A 25 14.55 -17.42 20.86
N LYS A 26 14.49 -18.19 21.96
CA LYS A 26 15.57 -18.29 22.97
C LYS A 26 16.89 -18.92 22.46
N THR A 27 16.94 -19.49 21.26
CA THR A 27 18.13 -20.18 20.72
C THR A 27 18.87 -19.39 19.62
N ARG A 28 18.63 -18.08 19.50
CA ARG A 28 19.50 -17.14 18.77
C ARG A 28 19.77 -15.91 19.63
N ASP A 29 21.06 -15.63 19.89
CA ASP A 29 21.52 -14.59 20.82
C ASP A 29 21.29 -13.13 20.36
N PHE A 30 20.35 -12.88 19.43
CA PHE A 30 20.11 -11.55 18.89
C PHE A 30 18.97 -10.81 19.58
N VAL A 31 19.39 -9.89 20.46
CA VAL A 31 18.64 -8.84 21.17
C VAL A 31 17.32 -8.42 20.49
N MET A 32 16.20 -8.95 20.99
CA MET A 32 14.87 -8.33 20.87
C MET A 32 14.23 -8.17 22.24
N LYS A 33 14.47 -7.00 22.86
CA LYS A 33 13.99 -6.68 24.23
C LYS A 33 12.49 -6.36 24.30
N TYR A 34 11.76 -6.42 23.18
CA TYR A 34 10.34 -6.07 23.08
C TYR A 34 9.56 -7.13 22.28
N ARG A 35 8.66 -7.84 22.98
CA ARG A 35 7.71 -8.86 22.51
C ARG A 35 8.37 -10.16 21.98
N PRO A 36 8.28 -11.30 22.71
CA PRO A 36 8.62 -12.60 22.15
C PRO A 36 7.53 -13.04 21.16
N SER A 37 7.77 -12.85 19.87
CA SER A 37 7.01 -13.55 18.84
C SER A 37 7.45 -15.01 18.79
N ILE A 38 6.48 -15.92 18.70
CA ILE A 38 6.78 -17.35 18.44
C ILE A 38 6.81 -17.50 16.92
N GLY A 39 7.92 -18.00 16.38
CA GLY A 39 8.00 -18.37 14.98
C GLY A 39 7.32 -19.72 14.80
N ILE A 40 6.32 -19.80 13.92
CA ILE A 40 5.69 -21.07 13.57
C ILE A 40 5.98 -21.33 12.10
N ILE A 41 6.80 -22.35 11.81
CA ILE A 41 7.02 -22.82 10.45
C ILE A 41 6.06 -23.97 10.18
N ILE A 42 5.41 -23.92 9.02
CA ILE A 42 4.51 -24.95 8.52
C ILE A 42 5.17 -25.66 7.35
N ILE A 43 5.26 -26.99 7.45
CA ILE A 43 6.05 -27.85 6.57
C ILE A 43 5.12 -28.87 5.90
N ASN A 44 5.23 -29.02 4.57
CA ASN A 44 4.39 -29.93 3.78
C ASN A 44 4.81 -31.41 3.93
N ASP A 45 4.31 -32.24 3.02
CA ASP A 45 4.57 -33.69 2.96
C ASP A 45 5.89 -34.03 2.22
N GLU A 46 6.67 -33.01 1.84
CA GLU A 46 7.95 -33.07 1.10
C GLU A 46 9.09 -32.34 1.85
N GLU A 47 8.88 -32.02 3.14
CA GLU A 47 9.75 -31.19 4.01
C GLU A 47 9.96 -29.71 3.59
N GLU A 48 9.18 -29.17 2.64
CA GLU A 48 9.25 -27.77 2.23
C GLU A 48 8.53 -26.80 3.20
N GLU A 49 9.14 -25.63 3.43
CA GLU A 49 8.53 -24.51 4.17
C GLU A 49 7.43 -23.83 3.33
N ILE A 50 6.20 -24.31 3.47
CA ILE A 50 5.01 -23.74 2.81
C ILE A 50 4.40 -22.53 3.55
N GLY A 51 4.96 -22.12 4.68
CA GLY A 51 4.57 -20.88 5.35
C GLY A 51 5.26 -20.61 6.68
N ARG A 52 5.53 -19.33 6.96
CA ARG A 52 6.05 -18.84 8.24
C ARG A 52 5.09 -17.85 8.87
N TYR A 53 4.73 -18.08 10.11
CA TYR A 53 3.89 -17.18 10.90
C TYR A 53 4.69 -16.58 12.04
N THR A 54 4.62 -15.26 12.18
CA THR A 54 5.12 -14.55 13.35
C THR A 54 3.97 -14.40 14.32
N TRP A 55 3.85 -15.31 15.30
CA TRP A 55 2.74 -15.27 16.24
C TRP A 55 2.74 -13.98 17.05
N ASN A 56 1.65 -13.22 16.92
CA ASN A 56 1.35 -12.07 17.75
C ASN A 56 0.17 -12.43 18.68
N PRO A 57 0.36 -12.43 20.02
CA PRO A 57 -0.72 -12.70 20.97
C PRO A 57 -2.01 -11.92 20.67
N SER A 58 -1.89 -10.65 20.30
CA SER A 58 -3.04 -9.75 20.04
C SER A 58 -3.79 -10.00 18.72
N LYS A 59 -3.40 -11.04 17.95
CA LYS A 59 -4.10 -11.52 16.75
C LYS A 59 -4.56 -12.98 16.88
N THR A 60 -4.27 -13.68 17.99
CA THR A 60 -4.43 -15.15 18.09
C THR A 60 -5.84 -15.61 17.74
N ASP A 61 -6.87 -14.96 18.30
CA ASP A 61 -8.26 -15.39 18.12
C ASP A 61 -8.72 -15.18 16.67
N LYS A 62 -8.41 -14.01 16.08
CA LYS A 62 -8.66 -13.73 14.65
C LYS A 62 -7.94 -14.72 13.71
N VAL A 63 -6.75 -15.22 14.08
CA VAL A 63 -6.05 -16.27 13.33
C VAL A 63 -6.74 -17.62 13.50
N MET A 64 -7.18 -17.98 14.71
CA MET A 64 -7.95 -19.23 14.95
C MET A 64 -9.29 -19.23 14.23
N GLU A 65 -9.99 -18.10 14.19
CA GLU A 65 -11.23 -17.90 13.42
C GLU A 65 -10.97 -18.06 11.91
N ALA A 66 -9.92 -17.41 11.38
CA ALA A 66 -9.51 -17.54 9.98
C ALA A 66 -9.14 -18.99 9.60
N LEU A 67 -8.42 -19.70 10.47
CA LEU A 67 -8.08 -21.11 10.26
C LEU A 67 -9.32 -22.03 10.24
N LYS A 68 -10.31 -21.78 11.12
CA LYS A 68 -11.61 -22.48 11.11
C LYS A 68 -12.40 -22.18 9.83
N ALA A 69 -12.41 -20.92 9.39
CA ALA A 69 -13.02 -20.52 8.13
C ALA A 69 -12.35 -21.20 6.93
N ILE A 70 -11.02 -21.31 6.88
CA ILE A 70 -10.29 -22.01 5.79
C ILE A 70 -10.75 -23.46 5.65
N VAL A 71 -10.94 -24.19 6.76
CA VAL A 71 -11.42 -25.59 6.71
C VAL A 71 -12.84 -25.65 6.17
N GLY A 72 -13.79 -24.92 6.77
CA GLY A 72 -15.19 -24.93 6.32
C GLY A 72 -15.40 -24.42 4.88
N LEU A 73 -14.58 -23.47 4.43
CA LEU A 73 -14.59 -22.99 3.04
C LEU A 73 -14.04 -24.03 2.07
N LYS A 74 -12.94 -24.73 2.41
CA LYS A 74 -12.44 -25.88 1.63
C LYS A 74 -13.51 -26.96 1.49
N ASP A 75 -14.15 -27.34 2.59
CA ASP A 75 -15.18 -28.39 2.61
C ASP A 75 -16.38 -27.99 1.75
N LYS A 76 -16.84 -26.73 1.84
CA LYS A 76 -17.90 -26.17 0.99
C LYS A 76 -17.53 -26.18 -0.50
N ILE A 77 -16.30 -25.79 -0.85
CA ILE A 77 -15.79 -25.83 -2.23
C ILE A 77 -15.74 -27.28 -2.75
N ALA A 78 -15.28 -28.22 -1.91
CA ALA A 78 -15.18 -29.65 -2.24
C ALA A 78 -16.53 -30.36 -2.33
N ALA A 79 -17.57 -29.87 -1.64
CA ALA A 79 -18.95 -30.32 -1.81
C ALA A 79 -19.54 -29.78 -3.12
N ALA A 80 -19.45 -28.47 -3.37
CA ALA A 80 -19.98 -27.83 -4.57
C ALA A 80 -19.41 -28.41 -5.88
N ALA A 81 -18.16 -28.89 -5.86
CA ALA A 81 -17.53 -29.56 -7.00
C ALA A 81 -18.07 -30.97 -7.31
N LYS A 82 -18.81 -31.61 -6.39
CA LYS A 82 -19.34 -32.98 -6.54
C LYS A 82 -20.76 -33.02 -7.09
N ASP A 83 -21.63 -32.12 -6.63
CA ASP A 83 -23.09 -32.30 -6.75
C ASP A 83 -23.63 -32.14 -8.17
N ASP A 84 -22.85 -31.58 -9.10
CA ASP A 84 -23.37 -31.10 -10.39
C ASP A 84 -22.34 -31.07 -11.54
N GLY A 85 -21.05 -31.33 -11.26
CA GLY A 85 -19.95 -31.02 -12.20
C GLY A 85 -19.79 -29.53 -12.54
N LYS A 86 -20.61 -28.65 -11.94
CA LYS A 86 -20.60 -27.20 -12.14
C LYS A 86 -19.42 -26.58 -11.40
N GLU A 87 -18.91 -25.51 -11.99
CA GLU A 87 -17.78 -24.73 -11.48
C GLU A 87 -17.95 -24.36 -9.99
N ALA A 88 -16.87 -24.50 -9.23
CA ALA A 88 -16.83 -24.25 -7.79
C ALA A 88 -17.41 -22.88 -7.40
N ASP A 89 -17.93 -22.79 -6.17
CA ASP A 89 -18.50 -21.57 -5.60
C ASP A 89 -17.45 -20.46 -5.49
N ILE A 90 -17.44 -19.55 -6.47
CA ILE A 90 -16.58 -18.37 -6.52
C ILE A 90 -16.67 -17.56 -5.21
N THR A 91 -17.85 -17.48 -4.59
CA THR A 91 -18.03 -16.74 -3.33
C THR A 91 -17.16 -17.34 -2.24
N ALA A 92 -17.27 -18.67 -2.03
CA ALA A 92 -16.43 -19.39 -1.08
C ALA A 92 -14.94 -19.32 -1.44
N MET A 93 -14.58 -19.33 -2.73
CA MET A 93 -13.18 -19.18 -3.16
C MET A 93 -12.64 -17.76 -2.89
N LEU A 94 -13.42 -16.71 -3.12
CA LEU A 94 -13.03 -15.32 -2.82
C LEU A 94 -13.00 -15.02 -1.32
N ASP A 95 -13.88 -15.65 -0.54
CA ASP A 95 -13.83 -15.60 0.92
C ASP A 95 -12.60 -16.36 1.45
N LEU A 96 -12.23 -17.48 0.82
CA LEU A 96 -11.00 -18.23 1.12
C LEU A 96 -9.74 -17.41 0.78
N VAL A 97 -9.75 -16.66 -0.32
CA VAL A 97 -8.68 -15.69 -0.66
C VAL A 97 -8.58 -14.58 0.38
N GLU A 98 -9.70 -13.92 0.75
CA GLU A 98 -9.70 -12.85 1.76
C GLU A 98 -9.20 -13.39 3.12
N THR A 99 -9.55 -14.63 3.46
CA THR A 99 -9.08 -15.33 4.67
C THR A 99 -7.58 -15.69 4.60
N TYR A 100 -7.07 -16.19 3.47
CA TYR A 100 -5.63 -16.42 3.27
C TYR A 100 -4.83 -15.11 3.37
N LEU A 101 -5.33 -14.00 2.83
CA LEU A 101 -4.65 -12.69 2.95
C LEU A 101 -4.65 -12.16 4.39
N LEU A 102 -5.71 -12.39 5.17
CA LEU A 102 -5.78 -12.03 6.60
C LEU A 102 -4.68 -12.71 7.43
N ILE A 103 -4.28 -13.93 7.06
CA ILE A 103 -3.20 -14.70 7.70
C ILE A 103 -1.87 -14.68 6.90
N GLU A 104 -1.73 -13.72 5.98
CA GLU A 104 -0.49 -13.46 5.23
C GLU A 104 -0.03 -14.62 4.30
N GLN A 105 -0.94 -15.56 3.96
CA GLN A 105 -0.73 -16.68 3.02
C GLN A 105 -0.88 -16.24 1.55
N VAL A 106 -0.08 -15.25 1.13
CA VAL A 106 -0.21 -14.57 -0.16
C VAL A 106 0.03 -15.49 -1.38
N GLY A 107 0.76 -16.59 -1.23
CA GLY A 107 0.88 -17.64 -2.25
C GLY A 107 -0.49 -18.27 -2.55
N LYS A 108 -1.03 -18.99 -1.57
CA LYS A 108 -2.32 -19.70 -1.66
C LYS A 108 -3.49 -18.79 -2.04
N ALA A 109 -3.44 -17.52 -1.65
CA ALA A 109 -4.37 -16.49 -2.11
C ALA A 109 -4.30 -16.26 -3.64
N ILE A 110 -3.10 -16.12 -4.20
CA ILE A 110 -2.90 -15.93 -5.65
C ILE A 110 -3.25 -17.21 -6.42
N ASP A 111 -2.87 -18.38 -5.92
CA ASP A 111 -3.16 -19.67 -6.56
C ASP A 111 -4.67 -19.94 -6.62
N THR A 112 -5.41 -19.49 -5.60
CA THR A 112 -6.88 -19.55 -5.56
C THR A 112 -7.51 -18.49 -6.47
N LEU A 113 -6.94 -17.28 -6.54
CA LEU A 113 -7.39 -16.23 -7.47
C LEU A 113 -7.23 -16.64 -8.95
N GLY A 114 -6.17 -17.37 -9.30
CA GLY A 114 -5.99 -17.92 -10.66
C GLY A 114 -7.17 -18.80 -11.07
N LYS A 115 -7.53 -19.77 -10.21
CA LYS A 115 -8.69 -20.66 -10.41
C LYS A 115 -10.04 -19.93 -10.41
N VAL A 116 -10.14 -18.77 -9.75
CA VAL A 116 -11.33 -17.91 -9.84
C VAL A 116 -11.38 -17.17 -11.18
N ALA A 117 -10.25 -16.71 -11.72
CA ALA A 117 -10.18 -16.00 -13.00
C ALA A 117 -10.52 -16.88 -14.22
N GLU A 118 -10.34 -18.20 -14.10
CA GLU A 118 -10.70 -19.20 -15.13
C GLU A 118 -12.23 -19.45 -15.22
N ASN A 119 -13.01 -19.05 -14.20
CA ASN A 119 -14.42 -19.38 -14.03
C ASN A 119 -15.35 -18.48 -14.89
N GLU A 120 -16.25 -19.08 -15.66
CA GLU A 120 -17.14 -18.40 -16.60
C GLU A 120 -18.15 -17.49 -15.89
N LYS A 121 -18.71 -17.94 -14.77
CA LYS A 121 -19.67 -17.15 -13.96
C LYS A 121 -19.07 -15.80 -13.53
N LEU A 122 -17.75 -15.74 -13.32
CA LEU A 122 -17.08 -14.49 -12.97
C LEU A 122 -17.28 -13.43 -14.07
N LYS A 123 -17.26 -13.80 -15.35
CA LYS A 123 -17.35 -12.86 -16.47
C LYS A 123 -18.64 -12.03 -16.44
N GLY A 124 -19.75 -12.63 -15.98
CA GLY A 124 -21.09 -12.02 -15.92
C GLY A 124 -21.41 -11.26 -14.62
N ASP A 125 -20.71 -11.51 -13.51
CA ASP A 125 -21.01 -10.89 -12.21
C ASP A 125 -20.00 -9.78 -11.85
N ASN A 126 -20.41 -8.53 -12.04
CA ASN A 126 -19.60 -7.35 -11.69
C ASN A 126 -19.24 -7.26 -10.20
N LYS A 127 -20.06 -7.78 -9.28
CA LYS A 127 -19.78 -7.79 -7.84
C LYS A 127 -18.68 -8.79 -7.48
N LEU A 128 -18.74 -9.99 -8.06
CA LEU A 128 -17.68 -10.99 -7.92
C LEU A 128 -16.38 -10.53 -8.62
N ARG A 129 -16.47 -9.90 -9.80
CA ARG A 129 -15.31 -9.30 -10.47
C ARG A 129 -14.65 -8.20 -9.65
N ALA A 130 -15.43 -7.26 -9.11
CA ALA A 130 -14.87 -6.20 -8.25
C ALA A 130 -14.17 -6.80 -7.01
N LYS A 131 -14.75 -7.84 -6.38
CA LYS A 131 -14.08 -8.56 -5.27
C LYS A 131 -12.80 -9.26 -5.73
N ALA A 132 -12.81 -9.95 -6.87
CA ALA A 132 -11.64 -10.66 -7.42
C ALA A 132 -10.50 -9.69 -7.77
N CYS A 133 -10.80 -8.58 -8.43
CA CYS A 133 -9.82 -7.54 -8.77
C CYS A 133 -9.27 -6.87 -7.50
N TYR A 134 -10.13 -6.56 -6.53
CA TYR A 134 -9.72 -5.96 -5.25
C TYR A 134 -8.75 -6.86 -4.48
N LEU A 135 -9.09 -8.15 -4.34
CA LEU A 135 -8.23 -9.13 -3.66
C LEU A 135 -6.94 -9.41 -4.45
N THR A 136 -6.99 -9.35 -5.79
CA THR A 136 -5.78 -9.41 -6.65
C THR A 136 -4.87 -8.21 -6.43
N GLY A 137 -5.42 -7.00 -6.31
CA GLY A 137 -4.69 -5.79 -5.96
C GLY A 137 -3.99 -5.91 -4.61
N LYS A 138 -4.75 -6.33 -3.58
CA LYS A 138 -4.26 -6.57 -2.22
C LYS A 138 -3.16 -7.65 -2.16
N ALA A 139 -3.34 -8.77 -2.87
CA ALA A 139 -2.34 -9.83 -2.95
C ALA A 139 -1.03 -9.36 -3.62
N ASN A 140 -1.12 -8.60 -4.70
CA ASN A 140 0.06 -8.04 -5.37
C ASN A 140 0.74 -6.94 -4.53
N LEU A 141 -0.02 -6.13 -3.77
CA LEU A 141 0.51 -5.17 -2.78
C LEU A 141 1.32 -5.90 -1.70
N MET A 142 0.80 -7.00 -1.14
CA MET A 142 1.53 -7.81 -0.15
C MET A 142 2.78 -8.49 -0.74
N LYS A 143 2.73 -8.98 -1.98
CA LYS A 143 3.93 -9.43 -2.74
C LYS A 143 4.84 -8.28 -3.21
N ARG A 144 4.52 -7.01 -2.93
CA ARG A 144 5.25 -5.80 -3.38
C ARG A 144 5.36 -5.63 -4.90
N VAL A 145 4.48 -6.28 -5.68
CA VAL A 145 4.40 -6.15 -7.14
C VAL A 145 3.51 -4.94 -7.48
N PHE A 146 4.00 -3.75 -7.14
CA PHE A 146 3.18 -2.53 -7.10
C PHE A 146 2.49 -2.18 -8.43
N LYS A 147 3.08 -2.48 -9.59
CA LYS A 147 2.42 -2.23 -10.89
C LYS A 147 1.14 -3.06 -11.04
N LYS A 148 1.20 -4.37 -10.81
CA LYS A 148 0.04 -5.28 -10.86
C LYS A 148 -1.01 -4.95 -9.78
N ALA A 149 -0.55 -4.46 -8.62
CA ALA A 149 -1.46 -3.97 -7.59
C ALA A 149 -2.22 -2.72 -8.06
N CYS A 150 -1.54 -1.80 -8.74
CA CYS A 150 -2.13 -0.59 -9.34
C CYS A 150 -3.18 -0.98 -10.39
N GLU A 151 -2.79 -1.82 -11.36
CA GLU A 151 -3.63 -2.29 -12.47
C GLU A 151 -4.94 -2.95 -11.96
N ALA A 152 -4.85 -3.82 -10.94
CA ALA A 152 -6.02 -4.50 -10.38
C ALA A 152 -6.92 -3.59 -9.50
N PHE A 153 -6.35 -2.59 -8.80
CA PHE A 153 -7.15 -1.58 -8.10
C PHE A 153 -7.81 -0.58 -9.07
N GLU A 154 -7.12 -0.23 -10.17
CA GLU A 154 -7.67 0.56 -11.28
C GLU A 154 -8.83 -0.19 -11.97
N GLU A 155 -8.72 -1.50 -12.22
CA GLU A 155 -9.87 -2.31 -12.72
C GLU A 155 -11.02 -2.37 -11.69
N THR A 156 -10.72 -2.56 -10.40
CA THR A 156 -11.74 -2.56 -9.33
C THR A 156 -12.56 -1.26 -9.33
N ALA A 157 -11.89 -0.11 -9.40
CA ALA A 157 -12.54 1.20 -9.49
C ALA A 157 -13.26 1.42 -10.84
N GLY A 158 -12.76 0.77 -11.91
CA GLY A 158 -13.42 0.73 -13.23
C GLY A 158 -14.69 -0.13 -13.28
N ILE A 159 -14.87 -1.06 -12.34
CA ILE A 159 -16.10 -1.86 -12.19
C ILE A 159 -17.04 -1.19 -11.16
N ASP A 160 -16.55 -0.83 -9.98
CA ASP A 160 -17.32 -0.15 -8.92
C ASP A 160 -17.34 1.39 -9.09
N LYS A 161 -17.62 1.86 -10.32
CA LYS A 161 -17.52 3.29 -10.66
C LYS A 161 -18.40 4.17 -9.76
N ASP A 162 -19.59 3.69 -9.42
CA ASP A 162 -20.56 4.43 -8.62
C ASP A 162 -20.33 4.25 -7.11
N GLY A 163 -19.69 3.15 -6.69
CA GLY A 163 -19.48 2.78 -5.28
C GLY A 163 -20.54 1.86 -4.69
N LEU A 164 -21.47 1.39 -5.53
CA LEU A 164 -22.59 0.52 -5.15
C LEU A 164 -22.15 -0.89 -4.70
N LEU A 165 -20.92 -1.31 -5.06
CA LEU A 165 -20.34 -2.59 -4.64
C LEU A 165 -19.52 -2.46 -3.34
N GLY A 166 -19.29 -1.23 -2.85
CA GLY A 166 -18.61 -0.93 -1.58
C GLY A 166 -17.08 -0.97 -1.61
N TYR A 167 -16.47 -1.30 -2.75
CA TYR A 167 -15.01 -1.36 -2.90
C TYR A 167 -14.39 0.02 -3.14
N LYS A 168 -15.11 0.91 -3.85
CA LYS A 168 -14.67 2.26 -4.28
C LYS A 168 -13.99 3.08 -3.18
N PHE A 169 -14.43 2.96 -1.93
CA PHE A 169 -13.79 3.63 -0.79
C PHE A 169 -12.82 2.71 -0.02
N LYS A 170 -13.18 1.45 0.24
CA LYS A 170 -12.33 0.45 0.93
C LYS A 170 -10.95 0.31 0.28
N LEU A 171 -10.86 0.38 -1.05
CA LEU A 171 -9.61 0.24 -1.78
C LEU A 171 -8.69 1.48 -1.69
N GLN A 172 -9.19 2.67 -1.36
CA GLN A 172 -8.43 3.92 -1.55
C GLN A 172 -7.16 3.99 -0.70
N TYR A 173 -7.19 3.49 0.53
CA TYR A 173 -6.01 3.45 1.40
C TYR A 173 -4.93 2.46 0.91
N GLU A 174 -5.35 1.31 0.38
CA GLU A 174 -4.42 0.30 -0.17
C GLU A 174 -3.86 0.73 -1.53
N TYR A 175 -4.70 1.37 -2.34
CA TYR A 175 -4.33 1.99 -3.60
C TYR A 175 -3.37 3.17 -3.39
N ALA A 176 -3.63 4.07 -2.44
CA ALA A 176 -2.71 5.16 -2.09
C ALA A 176 -1.31 4.65 -1.69
N GLN A 177 -1.22 3.56 -0.92
CA GLN A 177 0.06 2.93 -0.59
C GLN A 177 0.80 2.42 -1.85
N VAL A 178 0.09 1.83 -2.81
CA VAL A 178 0.67 1.46 -4.12
C VAL A 178 1.17 2.71 -4.87
N LEU A 179 0.35 3.76 -4.95
CA LEU A 179 0.67 5.00 -5.66
C LEU A 179 1.92 5.69 -5.08
N VAL A 180 2.08 5.72 -3.74
CA VAL A 180 3.30 6.20 -3.07
C VAL A 180 4.53 5.39 -3.48
N ARG A 181 4.43 4.05 -3.56
CA ARG A 181 5.55 3.19 -3.98
C ARG A 181 5.89 3.37 -5.47
N LEU A 182 4.92 3.76 -6.28
CA LEU A 182 5.09 4.13 -7.69
C LEU A 182 5.46 5.61 -7.91
N LYS A 183 5.65 6.40 -6.82
CA LYS A 183 5.91 7.86 -6.84
C LYS A 183 4.80 8.71 -7.50
N LYS A 184 3.59 8.15 -7.69
CA LYS A 184 2.38 8.85 -8.14
C LYS A 184 1.78 9.68 -6.97
N PHE A 185 2.55 10.63 -6.42
CA PHE A 185 2.20 11.29 -5.14
C PHE A 185 0.92 12.13 -5.21
N LYS A 186 0.66 12.83 -6.33
CA LYS A 186 -0.59 13.58 -6.53
C LYS A 186 -1.82 12.68 -6.49
N ASP A 187 -1.75 11.51 -7.14
CA ASP A 187 -2.85 10.55 -7.18
C ASP A 187 -3.06 9.92 -5.79
N ALA A 188 -1.95 9.67 -5.07
CA ALA A 188 -1.99 9.18 -3.69
C ALA A 188 -2.65 10.18 -2.72
N HIS A 189 -2.42 11.49 -2.91
CA HIS A 189 -3.04 12.56 -2.11
C HIS A 189 -4.56 12.52 -2.23
N GLU A 190 -5.10 12.51 -3.46
CA GLU A 190 -6.55 12.45 -3.67
C GLU A 190 -7.17 11.14 -3.18
N ALA A 191 -6.47 10.00 -3.33
CA ALA A 191 -6.91 8.72 -2.78
C ALA A 191 -6.98 8.72 -1.24
N LEU A 192 -5.93 9.20 -0.55
CA LEU A 192 -5.95 9.34 0.92
C LEU A 192 -7.03 10.32 1.38
N LYS A 193 -7.19 11.46 0.69
CA LYS A 193 -8.20 12.47 1.02
C LYS A 193 -9.61 11.90 0.91
N LEU A 194 -9.91 11.23 -0.20
CA LEU A 194 -11.21 10.56 -0.41
C LEU A 194 -11.45 9.46 0.63
N PHE A 195 -10.41 8.72 1.02
CA PHE A 195 -10.51 7.74 2.11
C PHE A 195 -10.84 8.42 3.45
N ILE A 196 -10.10 9.46 3.84
CA ILE A 196 -10.29 10.16 5.13
C ILE A 196 -11.67 10.83 5.21
N GLU A 197 -12.17 11.41 4.10
CA GLU A 197 -13.50 12.02 4.05
C GLU A 197 -14.65 11.01 4.21
N LYS A 198 -14.50 9.79 3.67
CA LYS A 198 -15.62 8.82 3.53
C LYS A 198 -15.53 7.63 4.50
N CYS A 199 -14.34 7.20 4.90
CA CYS A 199 -14.08 6.02 5.73
C CYS A 199 -13.73 6.36 7.20
N LYS A 200 -14.39 7.37 7.78
CA LYS A 200 -14.14 7.90 9.14
C LYS A 200 -14.25 6.90 10.32
N LYS A 201 -14.61 5.65 10.06
CA LYS A 201 -14.74 4.55 11.04
C LYS A 201 -13.89 3.32 10.69
N ASP A 202 -13.04 3.39 9.66
CA ASP A 202 -12.16 2.30 9.27
C ASP A 202 -10.90 2.25 10.15
N ASP A 203 -10.45 1.05 10.54
CA ASP A 203 -9.25 0.84 11.36
C ASP A 203 -8.00 1.56 10.82
N ASN A 204 -7.95 1.81 9.50
CA ASN A 204 -6.82 2.46 8.83
C ASN A 204 -6.90 4.00 8.80
N ILE A 205 -7.95 4.63 9.34
CA ILE A 205 -8.14 6.09 9.27
C ILE A 205 -6.94 6.86 9.84
N ILE A 206 -6.44 6.44 11.01
CA ILE A 206 -5.29 7.02 11.70
C ILE A 206 -4.00 6.84 10.87
N ALA A 207 -3.84 5.69 10.21
CA ALA A 207 -2.71 5.46 9.33
C ALA A 207 -2.78 6.32 8.05
N ALA A 208 -3.97 6.52 7.49
CA ALA A 208 -4.17 7.37 6.31
C ALA A 208 -3.85 8.85 6.60
N GLU A 209 -4.28 9.38 7.76
CA GLU A 209 -3.93 10.74 8.19
C GLU A 209 -2.41 10.91 8.36
N PHE A 210 -1.72 9.95 8.97
CA PHE A 210 -0.25 9.95 9.07
C PHE A 210 0.45 9.91 7.70
N TYR A 211 -0.08 9.10 6.76
CA TYR A 211 0.46 9.01 5.41
C TYR A 211 0.21 10.28 4.58
N MET A 212 -0.77 11.12 4.93
CA MET A 212 -1.04 12.38 4.22
C MET A 212 0.17 13.32 4.26
N GLY A 213 0.73 13.56 5.45
CA GLY A 213 1.95 14.38 5.60
C GLY A 213 3.14 13.79 4.83
N LEU A 214 3.28 12.46 4.77
CA LEU A 214 4.32 11.81 3.96
C LEU A 214 4.12 12.05 2.45
N VAL A 215 2.88 12.07 1.96
CA VAL A 215 2.57 12.40 0.57
C VAL A 215 2.85 13.87 0.27
N LEU A 216 2.38 14.80 1.13
CA LEU A 216 2.62 16.24 1.00
C LEU A 216 4.12 16.58 0.95
N TYR A 217 4.93 15.97 1.82
CA TYR A 217 6.38 16.13 1.80
C TYR A 217 7.00 15.65 0.48
N ASN A 218 6.57 14.51 -0.05
CA ASN A 218 7.04 14.00 -1.36
C ASN A 218 6.52 14.80 -2.56
N MET A 219 5.48 15.63 -2.38
CA MET A 219 5.02 16.65 -3.33
C MET A 219 5.78 17.99 -3.17
N ASN A 220 6.80 18.06 -2.32
CA ASN A 220 7.54 19.27 -1.95
C ASN A 220 6.67 20.39 -1.34
N LYS A 221 5.56 20.01 -0.69
CA LYS A 221 4.72 20.88 0.15
C LYS A 221 5.16 20.70 1.60
N LYS A 222 6.31 21.27 1.97
CA LYS A 222 7.00 20.97 3.25
C LYS A 222 6.22 21.52 4.45
N GLU A 223 5.64 22.69 4.29
CA GLU A 223 4.86 23.44 5.25
C GLU A 223 3.56 22.67 5.55
N GLU A 224 2.76 22.38 4.51
CA GLU A 224 1.53 21.58 4.61
C GLU A 224 1.77 20.19 5.21
N ALA A 225 2.94 19.58 4.97
CA ALA A 225 3.32 18.30 5.56
C ALA A 225 3.61 18.43 7.07
N VAL A 226 4.32 19.48 7.50
CA VAL A 226 4.56 19.78 8.92
C VAL A 226 3.24 20.04 9.64
N ASP A 227 2.38 20.88 9.06
CA ASP A 227 1.05 21.17 9.60
C ASP A 227 0.22 19.88 9.71
N SER A 228 0.16 19.06 8.66
CA SER A 228 -0.55 17.78 8.66
C SER A 228 -0.04 16.80 9.72
N TRP A 229 1.24 16.84 10.09
CA TRP A 229 1.78 16.02 11.19
C TRP A 229 1.52 16.61 12.57
N ILE A 230 1.54 17.93 12.72
CA ILE A 230 1.15 18.61 13.98
C ILE A 230 -0.33 18.30 14.28
N ASP A 231 -1.20 18.47 13.29
CA ASP A 231 -2.63 18.15 13.38
C ASP A 231 -2.86 16.68 13.74
N PHE A 232 -2.02 15.76 13.22
CA PHE A 232 -2.06 14.34 13.55
C PHE A 232 -1.64 14.06 15.00
N ILE A 233 -0.56 14.69 15.48
CA ILE A 233 -0.07 14.52 16.86
C ILE A 233 -1.12 15.03 17.87
N LEU A 234 -1.74 16.18 17.60
CA LEU A 234 -2.77 16.76 18.46
C LEU A 234 -4.04 15.90 18.56
N LYS A 235 -4.42 15.20 17.47
CA LYS A 235 -5.57 14.30 17.44
C LYS A 235 -5.28 12.93 18.07
N HIS A 236 -4.05 12.44 17.94
CA HIS A 236 -3.68 11.04 18.19
C HIS A 236 -2.45 10.89 19.10
N GLU A 237 -2.25 11.78 20.08
CA GLU A 237 -1.06 11.86 20.94
C GLU A 237 -0.56 10.51 21.48
N ASN A 238 -1.49 9.65 21.91
CA ASN A 238 -1.21 8.33 22.50
C ASN A 238 -1.04 7.19 21.47
N HIS A 239 -1.16 7.47 20.18
CA HIS A 239 -1.06 6.45 19.12
C HIS A 239 0.40 6.16 18.76
N PRO A 240 0.80 4.90 18.47
CA PRO A 240 2.20 4.55 18.16
C PRO A 240 2.85 5.29 16.98
N LEU A 241 2.06 5.90 16.08
CA LEU A 241 2.57 6.73 14.99
C LEU A 241 2.83 8.19 15.39
N ALA A 242 2.34 8.69 16.53
CA ALA A 242 2.51 10.09 16.94
C ALA A 242 4.00 10.47 17.07
N LYS A 243 4.81 9.61 17.70
CA LYS A 243 6.26 9.83 17.79
C LYS A 243 6.97 9.76 16.43
N ALA A 244 6.43 9.03 15.45
CA ALA A 244 6.95 9.06 14.09
C ALA A 244 6.61 10.39 13.40
N ALA A 245 5.38 10.89 13.54
CA ALA A 245 4.95 12.19 13.03
C ALA A 245 5.77 13.35 13.63
N GLU A 246 6.03 13.32 14.94
CA GLU A 246 6.86 14.32 15.63
C GLU A 246 8.29 14.36 15.05
N ASN A 247 8.89 13.18 14.83
CA ASN A 247 10.22 13.07 14.22
C ASN A 247 10.23 13.63 12.78
N TYR A 248 9.19 13.34 11.97
CA TYR A 248 9.07 13.87 10.61
C TYR A 248 8.85 15.39 10.60
N ALA A 249 7.93 15.93 11.40
CA ALA A 249 7.69 17.37 11.52
C ALA A 249 8.95 18.11 11.98
N SER A 250 9.65 17.60 13.00
CA SER A 250 10.90 18.18 13.49
C SER A 250 12.05 18.11 12.47
N PHE A 251 12.09 17.09 11.62
CA PHE A 251 13.07 16.96 10.54
C PHE A 251 12.79 17.92 9.38
N VAL A 252 11.54 18.01 8.93
CA VAL A 252 11.15 18.86 7.78
C VAL A 252 11.16 20.34 8.16
N GLY A 253 10.69 20.70 9.36
CA GLY A 253 10.80 22.08 9.88
C GLY A 253 12.25 22.59 9.86
N LYS A 254 13.23 21.78 10.26
CA LYS A 254 14.66 22.12 10.20
C LYS A 254 15.22 22.27 8.77
N GLN A 255 14.54 21.76 7.73
CA GLN A 255 14.89 22.04 6.33
C GLN A 255 14.39 23.43 5.91
N ILE A 256 13.10 23.73 6.16
CA ILE A 256 12.48 25.03 5.87
C ILE A 256 13.28 26.16 6.54
N ASP A 257 13.54 25.99 7.84
CA ASP A 257 14.29 26.89 8.71
C ASP A 257 15.72 27.18 8.17
N LYS A 258 16.34 26.21 7.50
CA LYS A 258 17.66 26.32 6.87
C LYS A 258 17.60 26.97 5.49
N GLU A 259 16.58 26.65 4.71
CA GLU A 259 16.35 27.19 3.36
C GLU A 259 16.00 28.68 3.42
N GLU A 260 15.15 29.11 4.35
CA GLU A 260 14.90 30.52 4.65
C GLU A 260 16.19 31.28 5.01
N LYS A 261 17.02 30.71 5.89
CA LYS A 261 18.30 31.33 6.33
C LYS A 261 19.33 31.39 5.19
N GLN A 262 19.17 30.58 4.14
CA GLN A 262 19.96 30.68 2.92
C GLN A 262 19.41 31.73 1.95
N ALA A 263 18.09 31.78 1.72
CA ALA A 263 17.44 32.83 0.91
C ALA A 263 17.76 34.24 1.45
N LYS A 264 17.53 34.47 2.76
CA LYS A 264 17.82 35.74 3.47
C LYS A 264 19.30 36.13 3.49
N LYS A 265 20.20 35.21 3.10
CA LYS A 265 21.65 35.45 2.91
C LYS A 265 22.05 35.62 1.44
N GLN A 266 21.21 35.20 0.50
CA GLN A 266 21.36 35.47 -0.93
C GLN A 266 20.81 36.86 -1.27
N GLU A 267 19.60 37.20 -0.81
CA GLU A 267 18.98 38.54 -0.97
C GLU A 267 19.96 39.65 -0.57
N LYS A 268 20.50 39.60 0.66
CA LYS A 268 21.50 40.55 1.18
C LYS A 268 22.83 40.58 0.42
N LYS A 269 23.14 39.56 -0.39
CA LYS A 269 24.30 39.57 -1.30
C LYS A 269 23.97 40.17 -2.65
N GLU A 270 22.69 40.19 -3.04
CA GLU A 270 22.21 40.78 -4.29
C GLU A 270 22.03 42.29 -4.08
N GLU A 271 21.39 42.69 -2.98
CA GLU A 271 21.32 44.09 -2.49
C GLU A 271 22.71 44.73 -2.33
N ALA A 272 23.70 43.94 -1.89
CA ALA A 272 25.07 44.40 -1.69
C ALA A 272 25.96 44.32 -2.95
N LYS A 273 25.43 43.92 -4.11
CA LYS A 273 26.13 44.16 -5.39
C LYS A 273 25.96 45.65 -5.69
N PRO A 274 27.04 46.47 -5.72
CA PRO A 274 26.90 47.86 -6.13
C PRO A 274 26.35 47.87 -7.56
N GLU A 275 25.42 48.77 -7.85
CA GLU A 275 24.98 49.03 -9.21
C GLU A 275 26.22 49.28 -10.07
N LYS A 276 26.52 48.36 -10.99
CA LYS A 276 27.42 48.69 -12.08
C LYS A 276 26.73 49.79 -12.86
N LYS A 277 27.18 51.03 -12.64
CA LYS A 277 26.90 52.15 -13.55
C LYS A 277 27.07 51.61 -14.96
N VAL A 278 25.96 51.53 -15.69
CA VAL A 278 26.01 51.20 -17.11
C VAL A 278 26.58 52.45 -17.77
N GLU A 279 27.90 52.53 -17.82
CA GLU A 279 28.58 53.45 -18.72
C GLU A 279 28.07 53.14 -20.11
N ALA A 280 27.17 54.00 -20.59
CA ALA A 280 26.56 53.88 -21.90
C ALA A 280 27.67 53.99 -22.93
N LYS A 281 28.16 52.83 -23.40
CA LYS A 281 29.04 52.76 -24.56
C LYS A 281 28.34 53.52 -25.68
N PRO A 282 28.92 54.61 -26.21
CA PRO A 282 28.25 55.41 -27.21
C PRO A 282 27.92 54.51 -28.40
N GLU A 283 26.70 54.63 -28.92
CA GLU A 283 26.19 53.78 -29.99
C GLU A 283 27.13 53.86 -31.20
N LYS A 284 27.89 52.79 -31.44
CA LYS A 284 28.49 52.60 -32.75
C LYS A 284 27.34 52.41 -33.72
N LYS A 285 27.09 53.44 -34.55
CA LYS A 285 26.24 53.33 -35.74
C LYS A 285 26.64 52.06 -36.50
N VAL A 286 25.78 51.06 -36.45
CA VAL A 286 25.90 49.88 -37.30
C VAL A 286 25.38 50.32 -38.66
N GLU A 287 26.29 50.58 -39.60
CA GLU A 287 25.90 50.77 -40.99
C GLU A 287 25.18 49.50 -41.48
N ALA A 288 23.96 49.67 -41.99
CA ALA A 288 23.15 48.57 -42.46
C ALA A 288 23.83 47.92 -43.67
N LYS A 289 24.35 46.70 -43.51
CA LYS A 289 24.62 45.84 -44.65
C LYS A 289 23.28 45.40 -45.23
N PRO A 290 23.08 45.51 -46.56
CA PRO A 290 21.81 45.17 -47.17
C PRO A 290 21.49 43.68 -46.98
N GLU A 291 20.20 43.40 -46.91
CA GLU A 291 19.68 42.05 -46.80
C GLU A 291 20.15 41.18 -47.98
N LYS A 292 20.47 39.92 -47.71
CA LYS A 292 20.50 38.89 -48.74
C LYS A 292 19.25 38.05 -48.57
N GLU A 293 18.38 38.12 -49.58
CA GLU A 293 17.36 37.11 -49.80
C GLU A 293 18.02 35.72 -49.79
N ILE A 294 17.47 34.79 -49.01
CA ILE A 294 17.74 33.36 -49.16
C ILE A 294 16.41 32.72 -49.56
N GLU A 295 16.43 32.20 -50.78
CA GLU A 295 15.28 31.73 -51.52
C GLU A 295 14.63 30.47 -50.91
N LYS A 296 13.32 30.32 -51.12
CA LYS A 296 12.55 29.10 -50.83
C LYS A 296 13.26 27.85 -51.34
N LYS A 297 13.25 26.74 -50.58
CA LYS A 297 13.07 25.38 -51.15
C LYS A 297 12.15 24.52 -50.30
N GLU A 298 10.95 24.30 -50.81
CA GLU A 298 10.01 23.29 -50.33
C GLU A 298 10.49 21.90 -50.77
N LYS A 299 10.43 20.93 -49.86
CA LYS A 299 10.24 19.49 -50.13
C LYS A 299 9.35 18.96 -49.00
N LYS A 300 8.14 18.47 -49.28
CA LYS A 300 7.84 17.14 -49.85
C LYS A 300 8.32 16.02 -48.95
#